data_AF-A0A7C2FQ90-F1
#
_entry.id   AF-A0A7C2FQ90-F1
#
_cell.length_a   1.000
_cell.length_b   1.000
_cell.length_c   1.000
_cell.angle_alpha   90.00
_cell.angle_beta   90.00
_cell.angle_gamma   90.00
#
_symmetry.space_group_name_H-M   'P 1'
#
loop_
_entity.id
_entity.type
_entity.pdbx_description
1 polymer ?
#
loop_
_entity_poly.entity_id
_entity_poly.type
_entity_poly.pdbx_seq_one_letter_code
_entity_poly.pdbx_strand_id
1 'polypeptide(L)'
;MSQTYELVIARRFYKDLRQIDAQDQRRIFGALRRIREEPYKGRKVVLAETGQYRWRVGPYRIRYDIEGDQIHVLRVRHRKEAY
;
A
#
# COMPACT_ATOMS: atom_id res chain seq x y z
N MET A 1 1.64 -2.53 23.60
CA MET A 1 2.71 -1.67 23.04
C MET A 1 2.39 -1.46 21.57
N SER A 2 2.07 -0.23 21.15
CA SER A 2 1.86 0.06 19.72
C SER A 2 3.23 0.08 19.06
N GLN A 3 3.57 -0.99 18.32
CA GLN A 3 4.71 -0.90 17.42
C GLN A 3 4.28 -0.01 16.26
N THR A 4 4.94 1.13 16.15
CA THR A 4 4.72 2.06 15.05
C THR A 4 5.72 1.70 13.97
N TYR A 5 5.25 1.05 12.91
CA TYR A 5 6.10 0.72 11.77
C TYR A 5 6.59 1.98 11.04
N GLU A 6 7.77 1.90 10.43
CA GLU A 6 8.27 2.93 9.52
C GLU A 6 7.71 2.70 8.11
N LEU A 7 7.19 3.74 7.45
CA LEU A 7 6.75 3.65 6.05
C LEU A 7 7.89 4.01 5.10
N VAL A 8 8.38 3.04 4.34
CA VAL A 8 9.36 3.23 3.26
C VAL A 8 8.63 3.25 1.92
N ILE A 9 8.43 4.43 1.33
CA ILE A 9 7.62 4.57 0.11
C ILE A 9 8.49 4.54 -1.15
N ALA A 10 8.24 3.58 -2.04
CA ALA A 10 8.98 3.44 -3.28
C ALA A 10 8.69 4.58 -4.26
N ARG A 11 9.69 4.98 -5.05
CA ARG A 11 9.54 6.00 -6.11
C ARG A 11 8.41 5.66 -7.10
N ARG A 12 8.18 4.38 -7.39
CA ARG A 12 7.11 3.92 -8.28
C ARG A 12 5.72 4.19 -7.71
N PHE A 13 5.54 4.08 -6.39
CA PHE A 13 4.28 4.43 -5.72
C PHE A 13 3.92 5.90 -5.96
N TYR A 14 4.88 6.82 -5.81
CA TYR A 14 4.65 8.24 -6.09
C TYR A 14 4.28 8.50 -7.56
N LYS A 15 4.90 7.78 -8.51
CA LYS A 15 4.55 7.88 -9.93
C LYS A 15 3.14 7.38 -10.22
N ASP A 16 2.72 6.29 -9.57
CA ASP A 16 1.35 5.80 -9.68
C ASP A 16 0.37 6.82 -9.08
N LEU A 17 0.67 7.34 -7.88
CA LEU A 17 -0.19 8.27 -7.15
C LEU A 17 -0.49 9.56 -7.94
N ARG A 18 0.49 10.08 -8.69
CA ARG A 18 0.33 11.29 -9.53
C ARG A 18 -0.72 11.14 -10.63
N GLN A 19 -1.06 9.92 -11.03
CA GLN A 19 -2.07 9.65 -12.06
C GLN A 19 -3.49 9.47 -11.48
N ILE A 20 -3.61 9.49 -10.15
CA ILE A 20 -4.86 9.34 -9.42
C ILE A 20 -5.42 10.72 -9.09
N ASP A 21 -6.72 10.91 -9.17
CA ASP A 21 -7.37 12.18 -8.81
C ASP A 21 -7.22 12.52 -7.33
N ALA A 22 -7.39 13.80 -7.00
CA ALA A 22 -7.17 14.31 -5.65
C ALA A 22 -8.08 13.67 -4.58
N GLN A 23 -9.29 13.24 -4.94
CA GLN A 23 -10.21 12.60 -3.99
C GLN A 23 -9.70 11.22 -3.60
N ASP A 24 -9.28 10.42 -4.58
CA ASP A 24 -8.75 9.08 -4.34
C ASP A 24 -7.34 9.11 -3.72
N GLN A 25 -6.50 10.11 -4.05
CA GLN A 25 -5.24 10.33 -3.33
C GLN A 25 -5.46 10.53 -1.82
N ARG A 26 -6.45 11.34 -1.42
CA ARG A 26 -6.78 11.53 0.01
C ARG A 26 -7.18 10.23 0.69
N ARG A 27 -7.95 9.36 0.01
CA ARG A 27 -8.30 8.03 0.51
C ARG A 27 -7.08 7.14 0.67
N ILE A 28 -6.14 7.21 -0.27
CA ILE A 28 -4.87 6.46 -0.24
C ILE A 28 -4.00 6.91 0.95
N PHE A 29 -3.84 8.22 1.18
CA PHE A 29 -3.12 8.71 2.35
C PHE A 29 -3.76 8.26 3.67
N GLY A 30 -5.09 8.24 3.75
CA GLY A 30 -5.82 7.68 4.88
C GLY A 30 -5.53 6.19 5.09
N ALA A 31 -5.41 5.42 4.01
CA ALA A 31 -5.06 4.01 4.08
C ALA A 31 -3.60 3.79 4.53
N LEU A 32 -2.64 4.64 4.12
CA LEU A 32 -1.25 4.53 4.58
C LEU A 32 -1.12 4.63 6.10
N ARG A 33 -1.92 5.50 6.75
CA ARG A 33 -1.98 5.57 8.22
C ARG A 33 -2.45 4.26 8.84
N ARG A 34 -3.52 3.67 8.29
CA ARG A 34 -4.04 2.38 8.77
C ARG A 34 -3.06 1.22 8.54
N ILE A 35 -2.37 1.23 7.41
CA ILE A 35 -1.32 0.23 7.11
C ILE A 35 -0.20 0.34 8.13
N ARG A 36 0.20 1.56 8.52
CA ARG A 36 1.25 1.78 9.54
C ARG A 36 0.86 1.21 10.92
N GLU A 37 -0.41 1.33 11.29
CA GLU A 37 -0.93 0.86 12.58
C GLU A 37 -1.20 -0.66 12.57
N GLU A 38 -1.72 -1.18 11.46
CA GLU A 38 -2.21 -2.56 11.37
C GLU A 38 -1.80 -3.22 10.04
N PRO A 39 -0.48 -3.39 9.78
CA PRO A 39 0.00 -3.80 8.45
C PRO A 39 -0.45 -5.20 8.05
N TYR A 40 -0.73 -6.09 9.00
CA TYR A 40 -1.19 -7.45 8.72
C TYR A 40 -2.69 -7.55 8.39
N LYS A 41 -3.47 -6.47 8.51
CA LYS A 41 -4.87 -6.44 8.05
C LYS A 41 -5.02 -6.43 6.53
N GLY A 42 -3.95 -6.12 5.80
CA GLY A 42 -3.91 -6.30 4.36
C GLY A 42 -3.99 -7.77 3.98
N ARG A 43 -4.58 -8.07 2.83
CA ARG A 43 -4.66 -9.46 2.36
C ARG A 43 -3.30 -9.89 1.83
N LYS A 44 -2.74 -10.96 2.40
CA LYS A 44 -1.54 -11.61 1.87
C LYS A 44 -1.85 -12.20 0.48
N VAL A 45 -0.96 -11.96 -0.47
CA VAL A 45 -1.01 -12.43 -1.86
C VAL A 45 -0.10 -13.64 -1.96
N VAL A 46 -0.68 -14.77 -2.36
CA VAL A 46 0.03 -16.04 -2.53
C VAL A 46 0.92 -15.95 -3.78
N LEU A 47 2.16 -16.47 -3.69
CA LEU A 47 3.16 -16.50 -4.78
C LEU A 47 3.60 -15.13 -5.32
N ALA A 48 3.44 -14.06 -4.54
CA ALA A 48 4.01 -12.76 -4.91
C ALA A 48 5.49 -12.70 -4.51
N GLU A 49 6.39 -12.49 -5.46
CA GLU A 49 7.80 -12.21 -5.19
C GLU A 49 8.00 -10.85 -4.51
N THR A 50 7.17 -9.86 -4.86
CA THR A 50 7.14 -8.52 -4.26
C THR A 50 5.72 -8.03 -4.02
N GLY A 51 5.54 -7.20 -2.99
CA GLY A 51 4.25 -6.70 -2.57
C GLY A 51 3.34 -7.83 -2.09
N GLN A 52 3.83 -8.62 -1.15
CA GLN A 52 3.17 -9.77 -0.54
C GLN A 52 1.87 -9.38 0.15
N TYR A 53 1.68 -8.13 0.54
CA TYR A 53 0.43 -7.64 1.09
C TYR A 53 -0.29 -6.70 0.14
N ARG A 54 -1.62 -6.75 0.20
CA ARG A 54 -2.52 -5.93 -0.61
C ARG A 54 -3.59 -5.26 0.25
N TRP A 55 -3.61 -3.94 0.24
CA TRP A 55 -4.67 -3.15 0.86
C TRP A 55 -5.65 -2.61 -0.19
N ARG A 56 -6.95 -2.70 0.09
CA ARG A 56 -8.00 -2.18 -0.80
C ARG A 56 -8.37 -0.75 -0.43
N VAL A 57 -8.37 0.14 -1.42
CA VAL A 57 -8.83 1.53 -1.28
C VAL A 57 -9.76 1.84 -2.43
N GLY A 58 -11.07 1.63 -2.23
CA GLY A 58 -12.06 1.77 -3.31
C GLY A 58 -11.70 0.90 -4.52
N PRO A 59 -11.48 1.49 -5.71
CA PRO A 59 -11.04 0.76 -6.90
C PRO A 59 -9.51 0.53 -6.95
N TYR A 60 -8.72 1.16 -6.10
CA TYR A 60 -7.26 1.01 -6.07
C TYR A 60 -6.80 -0.10 -5.10
N ARG A 61 -5.59 -0.61 -5.34
CA ARG A 61 -4.89 -1.57 -4.51
C ARG A 61 -3.50 -1.05 -4.20
N ILE A 62 -3.17 -0.94 -2.92
CA ILE A 62 -1.80 -0.67 -2.46
C ILE A 62 -1.11 -2.03 -2.28
N ARG A 63 0.06 -2.20 -2.90
CA ARG A 63 0.93 -3.36 -2.71
C ARG A 63 2.11 -2.95 -1.83
N TYR A 64 2.38 -3.73 -0.79
CA TYR A 64 3.45 -3.46 0.15
C TYR A 64 4.03 -4.75 0.73
N ASP A 65 5.23 -4.65 1.27
CA ASP A 65 5.90 -5.69 2.03
C ASP A 65 6.13 -5.22 3.47
N ILE A 66 6.35 -6.18 4.37
CA ILE A 66 6.65 -5.93 5.78
C ILE A 66 7.98 -6.64 6.06
N GLU A 67 9.00 -5.88 6.42
CA GLU A 67 10.36 -6.34 6.68
C GLU A 67 10.81 -5.78 8.02
N GLY A 68 10.87 -6.63 9.06
CA GLY A 68 11.16 -6.17 10.42
C GLY A 68 10.13 -5.16 10.92
N ASP A 69 10.59 -3.95 11.24
CA ASP A 69 9.80 -2.79 11.66
C ASP A 69 9.46 -1.82 10.51
N GLN A 70 9.83 -2.17 9.28
CA GLN A 70 9.57 -1.36 8.09
C GLN A 70 8.43 -1.95 7.25
N ILE A 71 7.65 -1.04 6.67
CA ILE A 71 6.62 -1.33 5.67
C ILE A 71 7.04 -0.67 4.36
N HIS A 72 7.38 -1.50 3.38
CA HIS A 72 7.80 -1.06 2.06
C HIS A 72 6.56 -0.89 1.18
N VAL A 73 6.11 0.35 0.98
CA VAL A 73 4.96 0.67 0.15
C VAL A 73 5.42 0.78 -1.31
N LEU A 74 5.07 -0.22 -2.12
CA LEU A 74 5.69 -0.40 -3.44
C LEU A 74 4.92 0.27 -4.58
N ARG A 75 3.60 0.03 -4.65
CA ARG A 75 2.74 0.44 -5.78
C ARG A 75 1.32 0.74 -5.32
N VAL A 76 0.64 1.62 -6.05
CA VAL A 76 -0.81 1.78 -5.95
C VAL A 76 -1.42 1.70 -7.33
N ARG A 77 -2.24 0.69 -7.62
CA ARG A 77 -2.74 0.46 -8.97
C ARG A 77 -4.25 0.35 -8.98
N HIS A 78 -4.87 0.85 -10.04
CA HIS A 78 -6.30 0.67 -10.24
C HIS A 78 -6.60 -0.82 -10.47
N ARG A 79 -7.77 -1.30 -10.05
CA ARG A 79 -8.15 -2.72 -10.18
C ARG A 79 -8.06 -3.23 -11.61
N LYS A 80 -8.35 -2.37 -12.59
CA LYS A 80 -8.38 -2.71 -14.02
C LYS A 80 -7.00 -2.81 -14.67
N GLU A 81 -5.97 -2.24 -14.04
CA GLU A 81 -4.58 -2.32 -14.54
C GLU A 81 -3.78 -3.42 -13.83
N ALA A 82 -4.37 -4.05 -12.82
CA ALA A 82 -3.75 -5.10 -12.02
C ALA A 82 -4.15 -6.52 -12.49
N TYR A 83 -4.87 -6.60 -13.61
CA TYR A 83 -5.22 -7.80 -14.36
C TYR A 83 -4.95 -7.54 -15.85
#